data_AF-D5HQ43-F1
#
_entry.id   AF-D5HQ43-F1
#
_cell.length_a   1.000
_cell.length_b   1.000
_cell.length_c   1.000
_cell.angle_alpha   90.00
_cell.angle_beta   90.00
_cell.angle_gamma   90.00
#
_symmetry.space_group_name_H-M   'P 1'
#
loop_
_entity.id
_entity.type
_entity.pdbx_description
1 polymer ?
#
loop_
_entity_poly.entity_id
_entity_poly.type
_entity_poly.pdbx_seq_one_letter_code
_entity_poly.pdbx_strand_id
1 'polypeptide(L)'
;MTKPIAKIGLRKNARIGSKKNERRIPKGVIHVQASFNNTIVTVTDVRGRVVSWASAGTSGFRGTRKGTPYAAQAAAFNAIRTLVDQGMQRAEVMIKGPGLGRDAALRSLRRNGMLLSFVRDVTPMPHNGCRPPKKRRV
;
A
#
# COMPACT_ATOMS: atom_id res chain seq x y z
N MET A 1 -32.84 -57.57 -14.18
CA MET A 1 -32.80 -56.24 -14.84
C MET A 1 -32.23 -55.22 -13.86
N THR A 2 -30.93 -54.93 -13.97
CA THR A 2 -30.22 -53.97 -13.10
C THR A 2 -30.37 -52.55 -13.66
N LYS A 3 -30.88 -51.62 -12.84
CA LYS A 3 -31.02 -50.21 -13.23
C LYS A 3 -29.63 -49.54 -13.32
N PRO A 4 -29.34 -48.74 -14.34
CA PRO A 4 -28.07 -48.04 -14.44
C PRO A 4 -28.02 -46.89 -13.41
N ILE A 5 -26.90 -46.79 -12.68
CA ILE A 5 -26.61 -45.71 -11.75
C ILE A 5 -26.22 -44.48 -12.58
N ALA A 6 -27.01 -43.41 -12.48
CA ALA A 6 -26.71 -42.13 -13.13
C ALA A 6 -25.41 -41.54 -12.58
N LYS A 7 -24.41 -41.34 -13.45
CA LYS A 7 -23.18 -40.61 -13.12
C LYS A 7 -23.53 -39.14 -12.89
N ILE A 8 -23.54 -38.71 -11.63
CA ILE A 8 -23.64 -37.31 -11.22
C ILE A 8 -22.41 -36.58 -11.74
N GLY A 9 -22.56 -35.83 -12.84
CA GLY A 9 -21.51 -34.97 -13.35
C GLY A 9 -21.15 -33.90 -12.31
N LEU A 10 -19.85 -33.74 -12.01
CA LEU A 10 -19.36 -32.64 -11.20
C LEU A 10 -19.81 -31.30 -11.82
N ARG A 11 -20.74 -30.61 -11.16
CA ARG A 11 -21.02 -29.20 -11.45
C ARG A 11 -19.73 -28.42 -11.19
N LYS A 12 -19.06 -27.98 -12.26
CA LYS A 12 -18.01 -26.96 -12.17
C LYS A 12 -18.67 -25.70 -11.60
N ASN A 13 -18.44 -25.43 -10.32
CA ASN A 13 -18.75 -24.15 -9.70
C ASN A 13 -17.95 -23.06 -10.42
N ALA A 14 -18.52 -22.49 -11.47
CA ALA A 14 -18.05 -21.25 -12.06
C ALA A 14 -18.15 -20.21 -10.96
N ARG A 15 -17.02 -19.90 -10.30
CA ARG A 15 -16.93 -18.76 -9.40
C ARG A 15 -17.34 -17.55 -10.24
N ILE A 16 -18.53 -17.02 -9.97
CA ILE A 16 -18.99 -15.76 -10.52
C ILE A 16 -18.04 -14.71 -9.95
N GLY A 17 -16.93 -14.48 -10.65
CA GLY A 17 -16.03 -13.38 -10.35
C GLY A 17 -16.84 -12.12 -10.56
N SER A 18 -17.27 -11.49 -9.47
CA SER A 18 -17.89 -10.18 -9.52
C SER A 18 -16.97 -9.29 -10.35
N LYS A 19 -17.44 -8.79 -11.51
CA LYS A 19 -16.70 -7.82 -12.30
C LYS A 19 -16.28 -6.71 -11.35
N LYS A 20 -14.96 -6.60 -11.13
CA LYS A 20 -14.39 -5.62 -10.22
C LYS A 20 -14.71 -4.26 -10.85
N ASN A 21 -15.72 -3.58 -10.35
CA ASN A 21 -16.05 -2.23 -10.80
C ASN A 21 -14.84 -1.36 -10.48
N GLU A 22 -14.01 -1.11 -11.50
CA GLU A 22 -12.88 -0.20 -11.43
C GLU A 22 -13.43 1.22 -11.25
N ARG A 23 -13.48 1.64 -9.99
CA ARG A 23 -13.82 3.02 -9.64
C ARG A 23 -12.66 3.89 -10.12
N ARG A 24 -12.92 4.72 -11.13
CA ARG A 24 -11.98 5.75 -11.55
C ARG A 24 -12.00 6.88 -10.53
N ILE A 25 -10.88 7.09 -9.87
CA ILE A 25 -10.73 8.09 -8.82
C ILE A 25 -9.74 9.13 -9.34
N PRO A 26 -10.13 10.40 -9.57
CA PRO A 26 -9.20 11.39 -10.12
C PRO A 26 -8.28 12.00 -9.06
N LYS A 27 -8.73 12.07 -7.80
CA LYS A 27 -8.03 12.65 -6.65
C LYS A 27 -8.04 11.68 -5.47
N GLY A 28 -6.90 11.52 -4.80
CA GLY A 28 -6.81 10.72 -3.58
C GLY A 28 -5.65 11.09 -2.67
N VAL A 29 -5.45 10.28 -1.64
CA VAL A 29 -4.45 10.48 -0.59
C VAL A 29 -3.53 9.26 -0.53
N ILE A 30 -2.22 9.52 -0.54
CA ILE A 30 -1.17 8.53 -0.42
C ILE A 30 -0.61 8.61 1.00
N HIS A 31 -0.80 7.56 1.77
CA HIS A 31 -0.22 7.38 3.09
C HIS A 31 1.10 6.61 2.97
N VAL A 32 2.18 7.21 3.45
CA VAL A 32 3.51 6.58 3.53
C VAL A 32 3.84 6.35 4.99
N GLN A 33 3.76 5.10 5.44
CA GLN A 33 4.23 4.70 6.77
C GLN A 33 5.70 4.29 6.68
N ALA A 34 6.58 5.15 7.17
CA ALA A 34 8.01 4.96 7.23
C ALA A 34 8.45 4.56 8.65
N SER A 35 8.56 3.25 8.88
CA SER A 35 9.21 2.69 10.07
C SER A 35 10.68 2.38 9.78
N PHE A 36 11.48 2.12 10.82
CA PHE A 36 12.89 1.75 10.67
C PHE A 36 13.09 0.43 9.91
N ASN A 37 12.15 -0.51 10.04
CA ASN A 37 12.28 -1.86 9.49
C ASN A 37 11.50 -2.08 8.18
N ASN A 38 10.58 -1.16 7.85
CA ASN A 38 9.66 -1.34 6.73
C ASN A 38 9.04 -0.02 6.30
N THR A 39 8.75 0.08 5.01
CA THR A 39 7.89 1.11 4.43
C THR A 39 6.62 0.49 3.84
N ILE A 40 5.49 1.10 4.18
CA ILE A 40 4.18 0.72 3.64
C ILE A 40 3.60 1.96 2.96
N VAL A 41 3.21 1.80 1.71
CA VAL A 41 2.56 2.83 0.90
C VAL A 41 1.13 2.38 0.66
N THR A 42 0.18 3.16 1.15
CA THR A 42 -1.25 2.89 1.03
C THR A 42 -1.90 4.04 0.29
N VAL A 43 -2.76 3.73 -0.66
CA VAL A 43 -3.45 4.75 -1.46
C VAL A 43 -4.93 4.65 -1.19
N THR A 44 -5.54 5.81 -0.98
CA THR A 44 -6.91 5.93 -0.52
C THR A 44 -7.65 7.02 -1.28
N ASP A 45 -8.98 6.90 -1.32
CA ASP A 45 -9.88 8.00 -1.66
C ASP A 45 -9.81 9.10 -0.61
N VAL A 46 -10.32 10.29 -0.94
CA VAL A 46 -10.60 11.36 0.05
C VAL A 46 -11.52 10.87 1.19
N ARG A 47 -12.36 9.87 0.94
CA ARG A 47 -13.23 9.22 1.93
C ARG A 47 -12.51 8.20 2.82
N GLY A 48 -11.21 7.95 2.61
CA GLY A 48 -10.42 6.97 3.38
C GLY A 48 -10.62 5.51 2.97
N ARG A 49 -11.27 5.23 1.83
CA ARG A 49 -11.38 3.86 1.31
C ARG A 49 -10.07 3.47 0.64
N VAL A 50 -9.49 2.34 1.03
CA VAL A 50 -8.24 1.84 0.45
C VAL A 50 -8.49 1.32 -0.95
N VAL A 51 -7.67 1.81 -1.86
CA VAL A 51 -7.70 1.49 -3.28
C VAL A 51 -6.67 0.41 -3.59
N SER A 52 -5.43 0.69 -3.22
CA SER A 52 -4.31 -0.23 -3.33
C SER A 52 -3.31 0.04 -2.21
N TRP A 53 -2.47 -0.95 -1.96
CA TRP A 53 -1.37 -0.83 -1.02
C TRP A 53 -0.20 -1.67 -1.51
N ALA A 54 1.00 -1.21 -1.22
CA ALA A 54 2.22 -1.94 -1.46
C ALA A 54 3.16 -1.71 -0.29
N SER A 55 4.02 -2.68 -0.01
CA SER A 55 5.04 -2.54 1.03
C SER A 55 6.37 -3.05 0.50
N ALA A 56 7.46 -2.68 1.16
CA ALA A 56 8.77 -3.24 0.85
C ALA A 56 8.78 -4.79 0.89
N GLY A 57 7.96 -5.39 1.78
CA GLY A 57 7.77 -6.84 1.83
C GLY A 57 7.05 -7.41 0.61
N THR A 58 6.00 -6.73 0.14
CA THR A 58 5.23 -7.11 -1.05
C THR A 58 6.10 -7.04 -2.32
N SER A 59 7.04 -6.10 -2.35
CA SER A 59 8.03 -5.96 -3.43
C SER A 59 9.18 -6.99 -3.37
N GLY A 60 9.10 -7.98 -2.48
CA GLY A 60 10.07 -9.09 -2.40
C GLY A 60 11.25 -8.87 -1.46
N PHE A 61 11.36 -7.73 -0.79
CA PHE A 61 12.45 -7.48 0.15
C PHE A 61 12.19 -8.17 1.51
N ARG A 62 13.20 -8.89 2.01
CA ARG A 62 13.15 -9.64 3.28
C ARG A 62 14.27 -9.21 4.23
N GLY A 63 14.04 -9.41 5.53
CA GLY A 63 15.02 -9.12 6.59
C GLY A 63 15.45 -7.66 6.64
N THR A 64 16.75 -7.42 6.84
CA THR A 64 17.36 -6.09 6.96
C THR A 64 17.18 -5.21 5.72
N ARG A 65 17.08 -5.83 4.53
CA ARG A 65 16.89 -5.12 3.26
C ARG A 65 15.54 -4.39 3.16
N LYS A 66 14.56 -4.78 3.98
CA LYS A 66 13.20 -4.20 3.98
C LYS A 66 13.15 -2.75 4.46
N GLY A 67 14.07 -2.34 5.34
CA GLY A 67 14.16 -0.97 5.86
C GLY A 67 14.95 0.00 4.96
N THR A 68 15.53 -0.49 3.87
CA THR A 68 16.39 0.32 3.00
C THR A 68 15.58 1.33 2.18
N PRO A 69 16.18 2.49 1.83
CA PRO A 69 15.51 3.49 1.00
C PRO A 69 15.17 2.95 -0.40
N TYR A 70 15.98 2.04 -0.95
CA TYR A 70 15.71 1.40 -2.23
C TYR A 70 14.42 0.56 -2.20
N ALA A 71 14.22 -0.20 -1.12
CA ALA A 71 12.99 -0.96 -0.95
C ALA A 71 11.74 -0.06 -0.87
N ALA A 72 11.88 1.13 -0.28
CA ALA A 72 10.81 2.14 -0.25
C ALA A 72 10.50 2.71 -1.63
N GLN A 73 11.51 2.93 -2.48
CA GLN A 73 11.30 3.37 -3.86
C GLN A 73 10.50 2.34 -4.67
N ALA A 74 10.89 1.07 -4.56
CA ALA A 74 10.20 -0.04 -5.23
C ALA A 74 8.76 -0.22 -4.72
N ALA A 75 8.53 -0.10 -3.41
CA ALA A 75 7.19 -0.13 -2.84
C ALA A 75 6.31 1.02 -3.36
N ALA A 76 6.83 2.24 -3.40
CA ALA A 76 6.12 3.40 -3.94
C ALA A 76 5.81 3.23 -5.45
N PHE A 77 6.78 2.74 -6.23
CA PHE A 77 6.58 2.47 -7.66
C PHE A 77 5.45 1.46 -7.90
N ASN A 78 5.46 0.35 -7.16
CA ASN A 78 4.42 -0.68 -7.28
C ASN A 78 3.04 -0.16 -6.87
N ALA A 79 2.96 0.69 -5.85
CA ALA A 79 1.70 1.35 -5.50
C ALA A 79 1.20 2.24 -6.64
N ILE A 80 2.05 3.11 -7.21
CA ILE A 80 1.68 4.04 -8.29
C ILE A 80 1.22 3.32 -9.54
N ARG A 81 1.87 2.21 -9.92
CA ARG A 81 1.49 1.45 -11.12
C ARG A 81 0.00 1.13 -11.13
N THR A 82 -0.53 0.68 -9.99
CA THR A 82 -1.96 0.38 -9.83
C THR A 82 -2.87 1.62 -9.83
N LEU A 83 -2.32 2.81 -9.56
CA LEU A 83 -3.07 4.09 -9.60
C LEU A 83 -3.21 4.62 -11.01
N VAL A 84 -2.17 4.43 -11.83
CA VAL A 84 -2.18 4.82 -13.25
C VAL A 84 -3.29 4.06 -13.97
N ASP A 85 -3.41 2.76 -13.70
CA ASP A 85 -4.49 1.91 -14.25
C ASP A 85 -5.89 2.45 -13.88
N GLN A 86 -6.03 3.08 -12.71
CA GLN A 86 -7.29 3.64 -12.23
C GLN A 86 -7.53 5.11 -12.59
N GLY A 87 -6.53 5.77 -13.20
CA GLY A 87 -6.64 7.16 -13.67
C GLY A 87 -6.50 8.24 -12.58
N MET A 88 -5.82 7.96 -11.47
CA MET A 88 -5.52 9.00 -10.47
C MET A 88 -4.49 10.00 -10.99
N GLN A 89 -4.86 11.29 -11.03
CA GLN A 89 -3.98 12.36 -11.53
C GLN A 89 -3.37 13.16 -10.39
N ARG A 90 -4.17 13.49 -9.36
CA ARG A 90 -3.77 14.34 -8.24
C ARG A 90 -3.73 13.56 -6.94
N ALA A 91 -2.65 13.72 -6.18
CA ALA A 91 -2.47 13.04 -4.91
C ALA A 91 -1.99 13.99 -3.82
N GLU A 92 -2.53 13.80 -2.62
CA GLU A 92 -2.02 14.38 -1.37
C GLU A 92 -1.14 13.35 -0.68
N VAL A 93 0.02 13.74 -0.15
CA VAL A 93 0.95 12.80 0.50
C VAL A 93 0.95 13.04 2.00
N MET A 94 0.64 11.99 2.76
CA MET A 94 0.70 11.98 4.21
C MET A 94 1.76 11.00 4.67
N ILE A 95 2.81 11.50 5.31
CA ILE A 95 3.95 10.70 5.75
C ILE A 95 3.84 10.47 7.26
N LYS A 96 4.00 9.22 7.69
CA LYS A 96 3.97 8.83 9.10
C LYS A 96 5.26 8.11 9.47
N GLY A 97 5.97 8.65 10.47
CA GLY A 97 7.12 8.02 11.09
C GLY A 97 8.48 8.53 10.58
N PRO A 98 9.55 8.26 11.35
CA PRO A 98 10.90 8.80 11.11
C PRO A 98 11.79 7.92 10.20
N GLY A 99 11.27 6.82 9.66
CA GLY A 99 12.08 5.84 8.92
C GLY A 99 12.77 6.38 7.66
N LEU A 100 13.90 5.77 7.28
CA LEU A 100 14.75 6.16 6.14
C LEU A 100 14.02 6.20 4.80
N GLY A 101 12.93 5.46 4.65
CA GLY A 101 12.17 5.39 3.40
C GLY A 101 11.24 6.58 3.13
N ARG A 102 11.19 7.58 4.02
CA ARG A 102 10.40 8.82 3.86
C ARG A 102 10.73 9.57 2.57
N ASP A 103 11.97 10.02 2.43
CA ASP A 103 12.40 10.83 1.29
C ASP A 103 12.48 9.99 0.02
N ALA A 104 12.84 8.72 0.17
CA ALA A 104 12.96 7.78 -0.94
C ALA A 104 11.60 7.50 -1.60
N ALA A 105 10.54 7.31 -0.81
CA ALA A 105 9.19 7.18 -1.30
C ALA A 105 8.71 8.48 -1.98
N LEU A 106 8.94 9.64 -1.37
CA LEU A 106 8.54 10.93 -1.93
C LEU A 106 9.22 11.22 -3.28
N ARG A 107 10.51 10.93 -3.40
CA ARG A 107 11.27 11.03 -4.66
C ARG A 107 10.71 10.09 -5.73
N SER A 108 10.33 8.86 -5.35
CA SER A 108 9.69 7.92 -6.28
C SER A 108 8.33 8.43 -6.75
N LEU A 109 7.49 8.93 -5.85
CA LEU A 109 6.20 9.54 -6.20
C LEU A 109 6.36 10.70 -7.21
N ARG A 110 7.36 11.56 -7.00
CA ARG A 110 7.65 12.69 -7.89
C ARG A 110 8.17 12.25 -9.26
N ARG A 111 9.05 11.24 -9.31
CA ARG A 111 9.62 10.71 -10.57
C ARG A 111 8.58 10.09 -11.49
N ASN A 112 7.53 9.49 -10.93
CA ASN A 112 6.46 8.84 -11.71
C ASN A 112 5.37 9.81 -12.18
N GLY A 113 5.61 11.12 -12.16
CA GLY A 113 4.73 12.10 -12.80
C GLY A 113 3.41 12.41 -12.08
N MET A 114 3.23 11.95 -10.83
CA MET A 114 2.04 12.27 -10.05
C MET A 114 2.01 13.78 -9.69
N LEU A 115 0.87 14.43 -9.88
CA LEU A 115 0.66 15.81 -9.44
C LEU A 115 0.43 15.82 -7.92
N LEU A 116 1.50 16.13 -7.18
CA LEU A 116 1.46 16.26 -5.73
C LEU A 116 0.83 17.62 -5.36
N SER A 117 -0.29 17.59 -4.65
CA SER A 117 -0.96 18.82 -4.17
C SER A 117 -0.26 19.39 -2.94
N PHE A 118 -0.03 18.56 -1.92
CA PHE A 118 0.76 18.92 -0.75
C PHE A 118 1.38 17.68 -0.11
N VAL A 119 2.42 17.91 0.68
CA VAL A 119 3.09 16.90 1.51
C VAL A 119 2.90 17.30 2.97
N ARG A 120 2.35 16.40 3.79
CA ARG A 120 2.15 16.61 5.23
C ARG A 120 2.82 15.51 6.03
N ASP A 121 3.44 15.89 7.13
CA ASP A 121 3.87 14.96 8.16
C ASP A 121 2.72 14.74 9.14
N VAL A 122 2.33 13.48 9.34
CA VAL A 122 1.30 13.03 10.29
C VAL A 122 1.91 12.09 11.32
N THR A 123 3.22 12.22 11.59
CA THR A 123 3.88 11.48 12.66
C THR A 123 3.26 11.86 14.01
N PRO A 124 2.73 10.88 14.78
CA PRO A 124 2.06 11.18 16.03
C PRO A 124 3.08 11.67 17.08
N MET A 125 2.89 12.90 17.57
CA MET A 125 3.65 13.45 18.69
C MET A 125 2.82 13.29 19.97
N PRO A 126 3.23 12.46 20.94
CA PRO A 126 2.49 12.27 22.17
C PRO A 126 2.76 13.42 23.16
N HIS A 127 1.69 13.98 23.74
CA HIS A 127 1.79 14.95 24.84
C HIS A 127 1.81 14.22 26.19
N ASN A 128 2.97 13.65 26.57
CA ASN A 128 3.15 12.89 27.82
C ASN A 128 2.06 11.82 28.05
N GLY A 129 2.03 10.79 27.19
CA GLY A 129 1.07 9.67 27.24
C GLY A 129 1.64 8.40 27.88
N CYS A 130 1.38 7.25 27.26
CA CYS A 130 1.89 5.96 27.74
C CYS A 130 3.42 5.95 27.88
N ARG A 131 3.92 5.34 28.97
CA ARG A 131 5.35 5.18 29.21
C ARG A 131 6.01 4.39 28.07
N PRO A 132 7.06 4.91 27.41
CA PRO A 132 7.77 4.18 26.37
C PRO A 132 8.48 2.95 26.95
N PRO A 133 8.73 1.91 26.13
CA PRO A 133 9.44 0.71 26.59
C PRO A 133 10.83 1.06 27.11
N LYS A 134 11.33 0.27 28.06
CA LYS A 134 12.67 0.42 28.62
C LYS A 134 13.71 0.42 27.50
N LYS A 135 14.72 1.29 27.61
CA LYS A 135 15.86 1.33 26.68
C LYS A 135 16.47 -0.07 26.55
N ARG A 136 16.66 -0.53 25.31
CA ARG A 136 17.26 -1.83 25.02
C ARG A 136 18.72 -1.83 25.50
N ARG A 137 19.12 -2.87 26.24
CA ARG A 137 20.51 -3.11 26.65
C ARG A 137 21.07 -4.16 25.69
N VAL A 138 21.89 -3.73 24.74
CA VAL A 138 22.61 -4.60 23.80
C VAL A 138 24.07 -4.21 23.87
#